data_AF-A0A6S7KSN4-F1
#
_entry.id   AF-A0A6S7KSN4-F1
#
_cell.length_a   1.000
_cell.length_b   1.000
_cell.length_c   1.000
_cell.angle_alpha   90.00
_cell.angle_beta   90.00
_cell.angle_gamma   90.00
#
_symmetry.space_group_name_H-M   'P 1'
#
loop_
_entity.id
_entity.type
_entity.pdbx_description
1 polymer ?
#
loop_
_entity_poly.entity_id
_entity_poly.type
_entity_poly.pdbx_seq_one_letter_code
_entity_poly.pdbx_strand_id
1 'polypeptide(L)'
;AFDKVWHKGLLAKLKSIGINGPLLQWFESYLTERYQRVTIEGTSSDWARIEAGVPQGSVLGPLLILIYINDIADNVSSTCFLFADDSLLLDEVISPIDTANKLNNDLDSISMWADRWL
;
A
#
# COMPACT_ATOMS: atom_id res chain seq x y z
N ALA A 1 -2.45 -1.03 7.31
CA ALA A 1 -2.41 -0.85 5.84
C ALA A 1 -2.99 0.50 5.42
N PHE A 2 -4.24 0.81 5.78
CA PHE A 2 -4.92 2.06 5.40
C PHE A 2 -4.20 3.34 5.83
N ASP A 3 -3.40 3.29 6.87
CA ASP A 3 -2.68 4.39 7.52
C ASP A 3 -1.30 4.70 6.93
N LYS A 4 -0.76 3.79 6.10
CA LYS A 4 0.63 3.85 5.59
C LYS A 4 0.75 4.28 4.13
N VAL A 5 -0.38 4.48 3.44
CA VAL A 5 -0.37 4.81 2.01
C VAL A 5 0.20 6.21 1.78
N TRP A 6 1.42 6.31 1.28
CA TRP A 6 2.03 7.59 0.96
C TRP A 6 1.31 8.26 -0.23
N HIS A 7 0.76 9.46 -0.01
CA HIS A 7 -0.15 10.10 -0.96
C HIS A 7 0.50 10.36 -2.33
N LYS A 8 1.74 10.87 -2.35
CA LYS A 8 2.44 11.13 -3.62
C LYS A 8 2.75 9.83 -4.37
N GLY A 9 3.09 8.78 -3.62
CA GLY A 9 3.30 7.44 -4.18
C GLY A 9 2.03 6.90 -4.83
N LEU A 10 0.88 7.04 -4.15
CA LEU A 10 -0.41 6.61 -4.68
C LEU A 10 -0.79 7.38 -5.95
N LEU A 11 -0.60 8.70 -5.97
CA LEU A 11 -0.84 9.51 -7.17
C LEU A 11 0.07 9.10 -8.34
N ALA A 12 1.33 8.76 -8.06
CA ALA A 12 2.25 8.24 -9.07
C ALA A 12 1.78 6.89 -9.63
N LYS A 13 1.31 5.97 -8.77
CA LYS A 13 0.77 4.67 -9.19
C LYS A 13 -0.55 4.78 -9.95
N LEU A 14 -1.45 5.67 -9.54
CA LEU A 14 -2.68 5.99 -10.29
C LEU A 14 -2.32 6.49 -11.70
N LYS A 15 -1.33 7.37 -11.81
CA LYS A 15 -0.85 7.86 -13.09
C LYS A 15 -0.26 6.76 -13.97
N SER A 16 0.52 5.83 -13.40
CA SER A 16 1.14 4.74 -14.16
C SER A 16 0.14 3.74 -14.72
N ILE A 17 -1.02 3.57 -14.09
CA ILE A 17 -2.13 2.75 -14.61
C ILE A 17 -3.07 3.50 -15.57
N GLY A 18 -2.70 4.73 -15.96
CA GLY A 18 -3.42 5.52 -16.99
C GLY A 18 -4.42 6.54 -16.45
N ILE A 19 -4.58 6.70 -15.13
CA ILE A 19 -5.46 7.73 -14.55
C ILE A 19 -4.78 9.10 -14.63
N ASN A 20 -5.38 10.02 -15.38
CA ASN A 20 -4.79 11.32 -15.69
C ASN A 20 -5.84 12.44 -15.69
N GLY A 21 -5.37 13.68 -15.84
CA GLY A 21 -6.22 14.86 -16.02
C GLY A 21 -7.12 15.14 -14.81
N PRO A 22 -8.38 15.57 -15.03
CA PRO A 22 -9.28 15.94 -13.95
C PRO A 22 -9.53 14.85 -12.91
N LEU A 23 -9.51 13.57 -13.32
CA LEU A 23 -9.70 12.46 -12.39
C LEU A 23 -8.52 12.31 -11.43
N LEU A 24 -7.28 12.48 -11.92
CA LEU A 24 -6.10 12.44 -11.06
C LEU A 24 -6.08 13.64 -10.09
N GLN A 25 -6.47 14.83 -10.57
CA GLN A 25 -6.61 16.02 -9.72
C GLN A 25 -7.70 15.82 -8.64
N TRP A 26 -8.77 15.10 -8.97
CA TRP A 26 -9.79 14.74 -8.00
C TRP A 26 -9.24 13.80 -6.91
N PHE A 27 -8.43 12.80 -7.26
CA PHE A 27 -7.77 11.95 -6.26
C PHE A 27 -6.76 12.74 -5.40
N GLU A 28 -6.02 13.68 -5.98
CA GLU A 28 -5.12 14.55 -5.22
C GLU A 28 -5.89 15.40 -4.20
N SER A 29 -7.01 16.00 -4.62
CA SER A 29 -7.92 16.72 -3.73
C SER A 29 -8.52 15.82 -2.65
N TYR A 30 -8.87 14.58 -2.99
CA TYR A 30 -9.42 13.59 -2.05
C TYR A 30 -8.43 13.19 -0.94
N LEU A 31 -7.13 13.18 -1.24
CA LEU A 31 -6.08 12.74 -0.31
C LEU A 31 -5.46 13.89 0.51
N THR A 32 -5.48 15.11 -0.02
CA THR A 32 -4.80 16.27 0.59
C THR A 32 -5.67 17.00 1.63
N GLU A 33 -5.02 17.81 2.46
CA GLU A 33 -5.67 18.66 3.50
C GLU A 33 -6.64 17.92 4.44
N ARG A 34 -6.35 16.65 4.72
CA ARG A 34 -7.15 15.86 5.66
C ARG A 34 -6.63 16.02 7.08
N TYR A 35 -7.57 16.02 8.01
CA TYR A 35 -7.31 16.15 9.44
C TYR A 35 -8.10 15.10 10.21
N GLN A 36 -7.57 14.66 11.35
CA GLN A 36 -8.20 13.73 12.27
C GLN A 36 -8.07 14.24 13.70
N ARG A 37 -8.95 13.78 14.59
CA ARG A 37 -8.86 13.99 16.03
C ARG A 37 -9.52 12.83 16.75
N VAL A 38 -9.21 12.66 18.02
CA VAL A 38 -9.83 11.62 18.86
C VAL A 38 -10.88 12.27 19.74
N THR A 39 -12.07 11.69 19.81
CA THR A 39 -13.15 12.14 20.72
C THR A 39 -13.47 11.02 21.70
N ILE A 40 -13.41 11.31 23.00
CA ILE A 40 -13.75 10.40 24.10
C ILE A 40 -14.71 11.12 25.02
N GLU A 41 -15.88 10.52 25.27
CA GLU A 41 -16.90 11.05 26.20
C GLU A 41 -17.25 12.54 25.94
N GLY A 42 -17.33 12.93 24.66
CA GLY A 42 -17.65 14.30 24.26
C GLY A 42 -16.48 15.29 24.27
N THR A 43 -15.33 14.91 24.82
CA THR A 43 -14.09 15.72 24.76
C THR A 43 -13.27 15.33 23.55
N SER A 44 -12.74 16.30 22.80
CA SER A 44 -11.94 16.06 21.60
C SER A 44 -10.51 16.56 21.76
N SER A 45 -9.55 15.83 21.19
CA SER A 45 -8.18 16.32 21.00
C SER A 45 -8.15 17.46 19.98
N ASP A 46 -6.99 18.11 19.87
CA ASP A 46 -6.69 18.99 18.74
C ASP A 46 -6.74 18.21 17.42
N TRP A 47 -6.96 18.97 16.33
CA TRP A 47 -6.88 18.45 14.98
C TRP A 47 -5.43 18.16 14.61
N ALA A 48 -5.15 16.93 14.20
CA ALA A 48 -3.89 16.49 13.64
C ALA A 48 -4.03 16.34 12.13
N ARG A 49 -3.07 16.84 11.36
CA ARG A 49 -3.03 16.67 9.91
C ARG A 49 -2.68 15.22 9.57
N ILE A 50 -3.30 14.69 8.53
CA ILE A 50 -3.03 13.35 7.99
C ILE A 50 -2.04 13.49 6.83
N GLU A 51 -0.86 12.90 6.98
CA GLU A 51 0.22 12.96 5.97
C GLU A 51 0.32 11.68 5.12
N ALA A 52 -0.28 10.58 5.59
CA ALA A 52 -0.34 9.30 4.90
C ALA A 52 -1.66 8.60 5.19
N GLY A 53 -2.03 7.69 4.29
CA GLY A 53 -3.18 6.83 4.43
C GLY A 53 -4.42 7.30 3.67
N VAL A 54 -5.36 6.37 3.52
CA VAL A 54 -6.66 6.57 2.87
C VAL A 54 -7.77 6.50 3.93
N PRO A 55 -8.94 7.13 3.73
CA PRO A 55 -9.97 7.15 4.76
C PRO A 55 -10.54 5.74 5.03
N GLN A 56 -10.42 5.28 6.27
CA GLN A 56 -11.05 4.03 6.70
C GLN A 56 -12.58 4.17 6.69
N GLY A 57 -13.29 3.13 6.25
CA GLY A 57 -14.75 3.15 6.09
C GLY A 57 -15.24 3.87 4.83
N SER A 58 -14.33 4.39 4.00
CA SER A 58 -14.70 4.91 2.68
C SER A 58 -14.85 3.80 1.65
N VAL A 59 -15.67 4.05 0.63
CA VAL A 59 -15.86 3.15 -0.51
C VAL A 59 -14.57 2.96 -1.31
N LEU A 60 -13.75 4.01 -1.42
CA LEU A 60 -12.53 3.99 -2.23
C LEU A 60 -11.29 3.49 -1.50
N GLY A 61 -11.28 3.52 -0.16
CA GLY A 61 -10.13 3.12 0.64
C GLY A 61 -9.56 1.75 0.25
N PRO A 62 -10.38 0.69 0.20
CA PRO A 62 -9.91 -0.64 -0.21
C PRO A 62 -9.32 -0.66 -1.63
N LEU A 63 -9.99 -0.02 -2.60
CA LEU A 63 -9.52 0.04 -3.98
C LEU A 63 -8.16 0.76 -4.08
N LEU A 64 -7.99 1.88 -3.37
CA LEU A 64 -6.75 2.65 -3.40
C LEU A 64 -5.58 1.88 -2.79
N ILE A 65 -5.82 1.06 -1.75
CA ILE A 65 -4.79 0.18 -1.19
C ILE A 65 -4.42 -0.90 -2.19
N LEU A 66 -5.39 -1.55 -2.82
CA LEU A 66 -5.12 -2.58 -3.82
C LEU A 66 -4.29 -2.03 -4.98
N ILE A 67 -4.62 -0.83 -5.47
CA ILE A 67 -3.81 -0.14 -6.49
C ILE A 67 -2.40 0.14 -5.96
N TYR A 68 -2.27 0.53 -4.69
CA TYR A 68 -0.99 0.86 -4.08
C TYR A 68 -0.02 -0.33 -4.04
N ILE A 69 -0.53 -1.51 -3.68
CA ILE A 69 0.28 -2.72 -3.47
C ILE A 69 0.33 -3.63 -4.70
N ASN A 70 -0.37 -3.30 -5.79
CA ASN A 70 -0.57 -4.22 -6.92
C ASN A 70 0.73 -4.74 -7.56
N ASP A 71 1.83 -3.99 -7.42
CA ASP A 71 3.16 -4.29 -7.98
C ASP A 71 4.14 -4.88 -6.95
N ILE A 72 3.69 -5.20 -5.72
CA ILE A 72 4.56 -5.74 -4.65
C ILE A 72 5.23 -7.07 -5.05
N ALA A 73 4.56 -7.86 -5.88
CA ALA A 73 4.99 -9.19 -6.29
C ALA A 73 5.71 -9.23 -7.65
N ASP A 74 5.87 -8.08 -8.34
CA ASP A 74 6.39 -8.05 -9.72
C ASP A 74 7.81 -8.62 -9.86
N ASN A 75 8.62 -8.54 -8.80
CA ASN A 75 10.02 -9.00 -8.77
C ASN A 75 10.23 -10.24 -7.89
N VAL A 76 9.15 -10.95 -7.56
CA VAL A 76 9.17 -12.17 -6.77
C VAL A 76 9.16 -13.38 -7.72
N SER A 77 9.95 -14.40 -7.40
CA SER A 77 10.13 -15.59 -8.23
C SER A 77 9.34 -16.82 -7.74
N SER A 78 9.00 -16.87 -6.46
CA SER A 78 8.09 -17.84 -5.85
C SER A 78 6.62 -17.47 -6.11
N THR A 79 5.70 -18.39 -5.83
CA THR A 79 4.28 -18.08 -5.96
C THR A 79 3.88 -17.10 -4.86
N CYS A 80 3.35 -15.94 -5.24
CA CYS A 80 2.86 -14.93 -4.31
C CYS A 80 1.33 -14.87 -4.36
N PHE A 81 0.68 -15.09 -3.23
CA PHE A 81 -0.75 -14.82 -3.05
C PHE A 81 -0.94 -13.52 -2.29
N LEU A 82 -1.84 -12.67 -2.79
CA LEU A 82 -2.16 -11.38 -2.19
C LEU A 82 -3.64 -11.36 -1.81
N PHE A 83 -3.95 -10.92 -0.58
CA PHE A 83 -5.31 -10.70 -0.14
C PHE A 83 -5.38 -9.50 0.80
N ALA A 84 -6.02 -8.42 0.33
CA ALA A 84 -6.02 -7.14 1.05
C ALA A 84 -4.60 -6.73 1.44
N ASP A 85 -4.27 -6.65 2.72
CA ASP A 85 -2.94 -6.33 3.23
C ASP A 85 -2.05 -7.53 3.58
N ASP A 86 -2.57 -8.74 3.46
CA ASP A 86 -1.82 -9.98 3.68
C ASP A 86 -1.18 -10.49 2.38
N SER A 87 0.03 -11.01 2.51
CA SER A 87 0.76 -11.67 1.42
C SER A 87 1.35 -13.01 1.87
N LEU A 88 1.38 -13.98 0.96
CA LEU A 88 1.94 -15.31 1.19
C LEU A 88 2.91 -15.64 0.05
N LEU A 89 4.16 -15.92 0.42
CA LEU A 89 5.13 -16.55 -0.48
C LEU A 89 5.10 -18.07 -0.29
N LEU A 90 4.98 -18.79 -1.40
CA LEU A 90 4.92 -20.24 -1.44
C LEU A 90 5.87 -20.78 -2.51
N ASP A 91 6.65 -21.79 -2.14
CA ASP A 91 7.49 -22.53 -3.06
C ASP A 91 7.46 -24.04 -2.78
N GLU A 92 7.67 -24.83 -3.82
CA GLU A 92 7.82 -26.28 -3.70
C GLU A 92 9.27 -26.61 -3.31
N VAL A 93 9.44 -27.44 -2.28
CA VAL A 93 10.77 -27.78 -1.78
C VAL A 93 11.34 -28.97 -2.55
N ILE A 94 12.19 -28.68 -3.55
CA ILE A 94 13.02 -29.69 -4.23
C ILE A 94 14.39 -29.81 -3.54
N SER A 95 14.99 -28.67 -3.18
CA SER A 95 16.27 -28.55 -2.46
C SER A 95 16.10 -27.52 -1.35
N PRO A 96 16.20 -27.90 -0.06
CA PRO A 96 15.96 -26.97 1.05
C PRO A 96 16.86 -25.73 1.01
N ILE A 97 18.11 -25.88 0.55
CA ILE A 97 19.07 -24.77 0.48
C ILE A 97 18.68 -23.81 -0.65
N ASP A 98 18.38 -24.33 -1.83
CA ASP A 98 18.03 -23.49 -2.98
C ASP A 98 16.67 -22.81 -2.78
N THR A 99 15.70 -23.52 -2.22
CA THR A 99 14.39 -22.95 -1.87
C THR A 99 14.52 -21.87 -0.80
N ALA A 100 15.35 -22.08 0.25
CA ALA A 100 15.60 -21.05 1.25
C ALA A 100 16.28 -19.81 0.64
N ASN A 101 17.28 -20.00 -0.21
CA ASN A 101 17.94 -18.90 -0.91
C ASN A 101 16.98 -18.13 -1.81
N LYS A 102 16.12 -18.83 -2.55
CA LYS A 102 15.10 -18.23 -3.41
C LYS A 102 14.09 -17.39 -2.61
N LEU A 103 13.54 -17.94 -1.53
CA LEU A 103 12.61 -17.23 -0.66
C LEU A 103 13.26 -16.01 0.01
N ASN A 104 14.54 -16.10 0.42
CA ASN A 104 15.26 -14.95 0.96
C ASN A 104 15.45 -13.85 -0.08
N ASN A 105 15.80 -14.20 -1.33
CA ASN A 105 15.90 -13.22 -2.42
C ASN A 105 14.55 -12.54 -2.71
N ASP A 106 13.44 -13.29 -2.66
CA ASP A 106 12.11 -12.74 -2.83
C ASP A 106 11.73 -11.79 -1.68
N LEU A 107 12.10 -12.13 -0.44
CA LEU A 107 11.95 -11.24 0.72
C LEU A 107 12.77 -9.96 0.56
N ASP A 108 14.00 -10.05 0.05
CA ASP A 108 14.82 -8.88 -0.26
C ASP A 108 14.17 -7.99 -1.32
N SER A 109 13.61 -8.58 -2.40
CA SER A 109 12.84 -7.85 -3.41
C SER A 109 11.63 -7.11 -2.82
N ILE A 110 10.87 -7.76 -1.93
CA ILE A 110 9.74 -7.13 -1.24
C ILE A 110 10.23 -6.02 -0.29
N SER A 111 11.34 -6.24 0.41
CA SER A 111 11.95 -5.22 1.28
C SER A 111 12.36 -3.97 0.49
N MET A 112 13.00 -4.16 -0.67
CA MET A 112 13.36 -3.05 -1.55
C MET A 112 12.13 -2.31 -2.09
N TRP A 113 11.05 -3.03 -2.38
CA TRP A 113 9.77 -2.41 -2.73
C TRP A 113 9.21 -1.59 -1.55
N ALA A 114 9.27 -2.13 -0.34
CA ALA A 114 8.81 -1.45 0.87
C ALA A 114 9.62 -0.18 1.13
N ASP A 115 10.95 -0.21 1.05
CA ASP A 115 11.81 0.97 1.24
C ASP A 115 11.52 2.10 0.24
N ARG A 116 10.99 1.74 -0.94
CA ARG A 116 10.62 2.71 -1.97
C ARG A 116 9.23 3.32 -1.74
N TRP A 117 8.30 2.54 -1.17
CA TRP A 117 6.87 2.87 -1.15
C TRP A 117 6.26 2.98 0.25
N LEU A 118 6.93 2.62 1.34
CA LEU A 118 6.42 2.72 2.72
C LEU A 118 7.28 3.68 3.56
#